data_AF-A0A973EE26-F1
#
_entry.id   AF-A0A973EE26-F1
#
_cell.length_a   1.000
_cell.length_b   1.000
_cell.length_c   1.000
_cell.angle_alpha   90.00
_cell.angle_beta   90.00
_cell.angle_gamma   90.00
#
_symmetry.space_group_name_H-M   'P 1'
#
loop_
_entity.id
_entity.type
_entity.pdbx_description
1 polymer ?
#
loop_
_entity_poly.entity_id
_entity_poly.type
_entity_poly.pdbx_seq_one_letter_code
_entity_poly.pdbx_strand_id
1 'polypeptide(L)'
;MSPEEVNEGPAAHLEVEVVYGDPQHQTLRQLRLAAGATVADAIAAAELERDWPELELDPDAVGVWGRKVSLGQALKSGDRVEVYRPLLADPKEVRRARAEAARTQDD
;
A
#
# COMPACT_ATOMS: atom_id res chain seq x y z
N MET A 1 17.29 -3.01 31.65
CA MET A 1 16.24 -2.30 30.90
C MET A 1 15.87 -3.21 29.75
N SER A 2 14.90 -4.08 29.98
CA SER A 2 14.34 -4.97 28.97
C SER A 2 13.05 -4.33 28.51
N PRO A 3 12.92 -3.87 27.24
CA PRO A 3 11.66 -3.33 26.78
C PRO A 3 10.70 -4.51 26.57
N GLU A 4 9.74 -4.58 27.48
CA GLU A 4 8.36 -5.03 27.28
C GLU A 4 8.15 -6.14 26.23
N GLU A 5 8.39 -7.39 26.64
CA GLU A 5 7.63 -8.51 26.07
C GLU A 5 6.18 -8.39 26.55
N VAL A 6 5.38 -7.63 25.79
CA VAL A 6 3.92 -7.63 25.93
C VAL A 6 3.39 -9.01 25.59
N ASN A 7 3.15 -9.80 26.64
CA ASN A 7 2.41 -11.05 26.60
C ASN A 7 0.91 -10.74 26.40
N GLU A 8 0.49 -10.58 25.15
CA GLU A 8 -0.92 -10.69 24.77
C GLU A 8 -1.30 -12.18 24.75
N GLY A 9 -2.49 -12.55 25.23
CA GLY A 9 -3.02 -13.93 25.17
C GLY A 9 -3.12 -14.43 23.72
N PRO A 10 -3.83 -15.54 23.40
CA PRO A 10 -3.98 -15.99 22.02
C PRO A 10 -4.93 -15.06 21.24
N ALA A 11 -4.59 -13.78 21.13
CA ALA A 11 -4.97 -12.95 20.01
C ALA A 11 -4.40 -13.69 18.80
N ALA A 12 -5.28 -14.30 18.01
CA ALA A 12 -4.86 -15.00 16.81
C ALA A 12 -4.15 -13.97 15.91
N HIS A 13 -2.83 -13.90 15.95
CA HIS A 13 -2.10 -13.02 15.07
C HIS A 13 -2.07 -13.66 13.67
N LEU A 14 -2.08 -12.82 12.65
CA LEU A 14 -1.86 -13.24 11.27
C LEU A 14 -0.49 -12.76 10.81
N GLU A 15 0.21 -13.64 10.10
CA GLU A 15 1.48 -13.33 9.46
C GLU A 15 1.18 -13.00 8.01
N VAL A 16 1.51 -11.79 7.57
CA VAL A 16 1.28 -11.34 6.19
C VAL A 16 2.53 -10.70 5.63
N GLU A 17 2.58 -10.64 4.31
CA GLU A 17 3.67 -9.99 3.60
C GLU A 17 3.11 -8.79 2.83
N VAL A 18 3.78 -7.65 2.91
CA VAL A 18 3.47 -6.49 2.09
C VAL A 18 4.61 -6.27 1.13
N VAL A 19 4.28 -6.12 -0.15
CA VAL A 19 5.24 -5.94 -1.25
C VAL A 19 4.91 -4.67 -2.02
N TYR A 20 5.94 -3.87 -2.25
CA TYR A 20 5.91 -2.73 -3.16
C TYR A 20 7.26 -2.61 -3.88
N GLY A 21 7.25 -2.18 -5.13
CA GLY A 21 8.48 -2.02 -5.87
C GLY A 21 8.30 -1.60 -7.32
N ASP A 22 9.43 -1.35 -7.97
CA ASP A 22 9.58 -1.13 -9.39
C ASP A 22 10.37 -2.29 -10.05
N PRO A 23 10.59 -2.28 -11.37
CA PRO A 23 11.36 -3.34 -12.04
C PRO A 23 12.82 -3.48 -11.59
N GLN A 24 13.38 -2.49 -10.90
CA GLN A 24 14.77 -2.42 -10.47
C GLN A 24 14.93 -2.73 -8.97
N HIS A 25 13.96 -2.36 -8.14
CA HIS A 25 13.99 -2.52 -6.68
C HIS A 25 12.63 -2.94 -6.14
N GLN A 26 12.63 -3.88 -5.19
CA GLN A 26 11.44 -4.34 -4.49
C GLN A 26 11.67 -4.35 -2.98
N THR A 27 10.66 -3.94 -2.23
CA THR A 27 10.61 -4.05 -0.78
C THR A 27 9.56 -5.08 -0.40
N LEU A 28 9.96 -6.07 0.40
CA LEU A 28 9.08 -7.04 1.04
C LEU A 28 9.19 -6.87 2.55
N ARG A 29 8.04 -6.71 3.22
CA ARG A 29 7.94 -6.59 4.68
C ARG A 29 7.04 -7.71 5.20
N GLN A 30 7.60 -8.55 6.07
CA GLN A 30 6.81 -9.51 6.84
C GLN A 30 6.27 -8.83 8.10
N LEU A 31 4.97 -8.93 8.29
CA LEU A 31 4.25 -8.27 9.37
C LEU A 31 3.45 -9.29 10.16
N ARG A 32 3.39 -9.07 11.48
CA ARG A 32 2.51 -9.79 12.38
C ARG A 32 1.41 -8.84 12.84
N LEU A 33 0.19 -9.07 12.40
CA LEU A 33 -0.97 -8.21 12.69
C LEU A 33 -1.98 -8.95 13.56
N ALA A 34 -2.92 -8.21 14.16
CA ALA A 34 -4.04 -8.81 14.88
C ALA A 34 -4.99 -9.55 13.91
N ALA A 35 -5.67 -10.60 14.39
CA ALA A 35 -6.74 -11.25 13.64
C ALA A 35 -7.79 -10.24 13.19
N GLY A 36 -8.22 -10.35 11.94
CA GLY A 36 -9.20 -9.44 11.35
C GLY A 36 -8.59 -8.14 10.83
N ALA A 37 -7.27 -7.96 10.90
CA ALA A 37 -6.59 -6.87 10.22
C ALA A 37 -6.91 -6.85 8.73
N THR A 38 -6.98 -5.64 8.19
CA THR A 38 -7.33 -5.38 6.79
C THR A 38 -6.10 -5.11 5.94
N VAL A 39 -6.31 -5.04 4.62
CA VAL A 39 -5.28 -4.60 3.67
C VAL A 39 -4.73 -3.23 4.06
N ALA A 40 -5.58 -2.30 4.48
CA ALA A 40 -5.15 -0.98 4.95
C ALA A 40 -4.21 -1.05 6.16
N ASP A 41 -4.56 -1.88 7.15
CA ASP A 41 -3.76 -2.05 8.36
C ASP A 41 -2.38 -2.62 8.04
N ALA A 42 -2.31 -3.57 7.11
CA ALA A 42 -1.04 -4.13 6.67
C ALA A 42 -0.16 -3.10 5.95
N ILE A 43 -0.73 -2.30 5.05
CA ILE A 43 0.03 -1.26 4.33
C ILE A 43 0.54 -0.19 5.29
N ALA A 44 -0.30 0.24 6.25
CA ALA A 44 0.09 1.20 7.28
C ALA A 44 1.24 0.66 8.16
N ALA A 45 1.14 -0.60 8.60
CA ALA A 45 2.16 -1.24 9.42
C ALA A 45 3.45 -1.57 8.66
N ALA A 46 3.42 -1.62 7.33
CA ALA A 46 4.61 -1.85 6.50
C ALA A 46 5.55 -0.63 6.46
N GLU A 47 5.06 0.57 6.80
CA GLU A 47 5.81 1.84 6.76
C GLU A 47 6.58 2.05 5.44
N LEU A 48 5.99 1.65 4.31
CA LEU A 48 6.67 1.64 3.00
C LEU A 48 7.19 3.02 2.58
N GLU A 49 6.56 4.10 3.06
CA GLU A 49 6.98 5.49 2.82
C GLU A 49 8.42 5.78 3.29
N ARG A 50 8.97 4.96 4.20
CA ARG A 50 10.35 5.09 4.68
C ARG A 50 11.39 4.65 3.64
N ASP A 51 11.05 3.65 2.84
CA ASP A 51 11.92 3.13 1.77
C ASP A 51 11.59 3.77 0.41
N TRP A 52 10.33 4.21 0.24
CA TRP A 52 9.78 4.77 -0.98
C TRP A 52 9.11 6.12 -0.69
N PRO A 53 9.88 7.21 -0.53
CA PRO A 53 9.32 8.53 -0.25
C PRO A 53 8.40 9.07 -1.36
N GLU A 54 8.52 8.53 -2.58
CA GLU A 54 7.65 8.80 -3.73
C GLU A 54 6.40 7.90 -3.81
N LEU A 55 6.19 7.03 -2.82
CA LEU A 55 5.02 6.15 -2.77
C LEU A 55 3.74 6.98 -2.67
N GLU A 56 2.93 6.93 -3.73
CA GLU A 56 1.55 7.37 -3.69
C GLU A 56 0.64 6.14 -3.60
N LEU A 57 -0.03 5.97 -2.46
CA LEU A 57 -0.97 4.87 -2.27
C LEU A 57 -2.28 5.17 -3.01
N ASP A 58 -2.58 4.37 -4.04
CA ASP A 58 -3.89 4.34 -4.68
C ASP A 58 -4.74 3.20 -4.05
N PRO A 59 -5.89 3.53 -3.40
CA PRO A 59 -6.80 2.55 -2.82
C PRO A 59 -7.31 1.50 -3.82
N ASP A 60 -7.32 1.83 -5.10
CA ASP A 60 -7.76 0.98 -6.20
C ASP A 60 -6.64 0.15 -6.82
N ALA A 61 -5.39 0.40 -6.44
CA ALA A 61 -4.19 -0.24 -6.97
C ALA A 61 -3.57 -1.20 -5.93
N VAL A 62 -4.39 -1.93 -5.20
CA VAL A 62 -3.93 -2.94 -4.24
C VAL A 62 -4.47 -4.33 -4.60
N GLY A 63 -3.66 -5.35 -4.34
CA GLY A 63 -4.02 -6.73 -4.59
C GLY A 63 -3.57 -7.68 -3.49
N VAL A 64 -4.16 -8.87 -3.46
CA VAL A 64 -3.67 -10.01 -2.69
C VAL A 64 -3.46 -11.18 -3.64
N TRP A 65 -2.22 -11.66 -3.74
CA TRP A 65 -1.82 -12.72 -4.68
C TRP A 65 -2.29 -12.48 -6.13
N GLY A 66 -2.00 -11.29 -6.66
CA GLY A 66 -2.38 -10.86 -8.01
C GLY A 66 -3.89 -10.61 -8.23
N ARG A 67 -4.72 -10.67 -7.19
CA ARG A 67 -6.16 -10.34 -7.28
C ARG A 67 -6.40 -8.95 -6.71
N LYS A 68 -7.05 -8.05 -7.47
CA LYS A 68 -7.44 -6.73 -6.98
C LYS A 68 -8.42 -6.88 -5.79
N VAL A 69 -8.13 -6.17 -4.70
CA VAL A 69 -8.94 -6.18 -3.46
C VAL A 69 -9.21 -4.75 -3.02
N SER A 70 -10.10 -4.56 -2.04
CA SER A 70 -10.29 -3.27 -1.40
C SER A 70 -9.40 -3.14 -0.15
N LEU A 71 -9.08 -1.91 0.23
CA LEU A 71 -8.36 -1.61 1.47
C LEU A 71 -9.04 -2.18 2.73
N GLY A 72 -10.37 -2.30 2.72
CA GLY A 72 -11.14 -2.85 3.84
C GLY A 72 -11.24 -4.37 3.86
N GLN A 73 -10.66 -5.09 2.89
CA GLN A 73 -10.70 -6.55 2.88
C GLN A 73 -9.90 -7.10 4.08
N ALA A 74 -10.53 -7.99 4.86
CA ALA A 74 -9.85 -8.70 5.93
C ALA A 74 -8.82 -9.70 5.36
N LEU A 75 -7.63 -9.70 5.97
CA LEU A 75 -6.53 -10.57 5.61
C LEU A 75 -6.58 -11.90 6.35
N LYS A 76 -5.87 -12.89 5.78
CA LYS A 76 -5.60 -14.18 6.39
C LYS A 76 -4.10 -14.37 6.56
N SER A 77 -3.71 -15.23 7.51
CA SER A 77 -2.31 -15.60 7.66
C SER A 77 -1.79 -16.25 6.37
N GLY A 78 -0.62 -15.82 5.92
CA GLY A 78 0.01 -16.19 4.64
C GLY A 78 -0.42 -15.31 3.45
N ASP A 79 -1.31 -14.33 3.64
CA ASP A 79 -1.65 -13.40 2.56
C ASP A 79 -0.46 -12.49 2.22
N ARG A 80 -0.27 -12.27 0.92
CA ARG A 80 0.67 -11.30 0.37
C ARG A 80 -0.11 -10.14 -0.22
N VAL A 81 -0.01 -8.99 0.41
CA VAL A 81 -0.53 -7.71 -0.08
C VAL A 81 0.48 -7.13 -1.07
N GLU A 82 0.00 -6.84 -2.27
CA GLU A 82 0.75 -6.22 -3.34
C GLU A 82 0.22 -4.79 -3.52
N VAL A 83 1.07 -3.79 -3.32
CA VAL A 83 0.75 -2.40 -3.60
C VAL A 83 1.29 -2.07 -4.99
N TYR A 84 0.42 -1.69 -5.91
CA TYR A 84 0.79 -1.30 -7.27
C TYR A 84 0.95 0.21 -7.38
N ARG A 85 1.74 0.62 -8.35
CA ARG A 85 1.93 2.04 -8.65
C ARG A 85 0.72 2.59 -9.41
N PRO A 86 0.24 3.80 -9.07
CA PRO A 86 -0.68 4.49 -9.95
C PRO A 86 0.00 4.66 -11.32
N LEU A 87 -0.74 4.42 -12.40
CA LEU A 87 -0.28 4.84 -13.71
C LEU A 87 -0.19 6.38 -13.66
N LEU A 88 0.93 6.94 -14.12
CA LEU A 88 1.27 8.39 -14.16
C LEU A 88 0.31 9.25 -15.02
N ALA A 89 -0.98 8.94 -15.02
CA ALA A 89 -2.06 9.75 -15.53
C ALA A 89 -2.94 10.14 -14.35
N ASP A 90 -2.52 11.17 -13.63
CA ASP A 90 -3.24 11.70 -12.48
C ASP A 90 -4.64 12.22 -12.90
N PRO A 91 -5.76 11.63 -12.42
CA PRO A 91 -7.11 12.08 -12.78
C PRO A 91 -7.48 13.47 -12.24
N LYS A 92 -6.74 13.98 -11.24
CA LYS A 92 -6.95 15.26 -10.55
C LYS A 92 -6.01 16.35 -11.05
N GLU A 93 -4.80 16.02 -11.48
CA GLU A 93 -3.88 16.97 -12.09
C GLU A 93 -4.06 17.08 -13.61
N VAL A 94 -4.47 16.01 -14.31
CA VAL A 94 -4.90 16.10 -15.73
C VAL A 94 -6.19 16.90 -15.88
N ARG A 95 -7.07 16.91 -14.87
CA ARG A 95 -8.28 17.77 -14.88
C ARG A 95 -7.98 19.25 -14.63
N ARG A 96 -6.91 19.58 -13.91
CA ARG A 96 -6.49 20.97 -13.66
C ARG A 96 -5.64 21.50 -14.82
N ALA A 97 -4.70 20.71 -15.32
CA ALA A 97 -3.79 21.10 -16.40
C ALA A 97 -4.42 21.16 -17.80
N ARG A 98 -5.54 20.46 -18.06
CA ARG A 98 -6.23 20.52 -19.38
C ARG A 98 -7.13 21.74 -19.58
N ALA A 99 -7.48 22.48 -18.54
CA ALA A 99 -8.27 23.70 -18.67
C ALA A 99 -7.44 24.92 -19.14
N GLU A 100 -6.11 24.86 -19.01
CA GLU A 100 -5.21 25.99 -19.26
C GLU A 100 -4.51 25.95 -20.62
N ALA A 101 -4.39 24.79 -21.27
CA ALA A 101 -3.66 24.64 -22.55
C ALA A 101 -4.42 25.11 -23.82
N ALA A 102 -5.65 25.63 -23.71
CA ALA A 102 -6.44 26.10 -24.86
C ALA A 102 -6.25 27.59 -25.21
N ARG A 103 -5.30 28.30 -24.60
CA ARG A 103 -5.12 29.75 -24.79
C ARG A 103 -3.74 30.23 -25.25
N THR A 104 -2.76 29.35 -25.45
CA THR A 104 -1.41 29.83 -25.76
C THR A 104 -0.73 28.93 -26.78
N GLN A 105 -1.19 29.04 -28.03
CA GLN A 105 -0.42 28.68 -29.22
C GLN A 105 -1.02 29.40 -30.44
N ASP A 106 -1.00 30.73 -30.41
CA ASP A 106 -1.18 31.62 -31.57
C ASP A 106 -0.43 32.92 -31.25
N ASP A 107 0.89 32.92 -31.43
CA ASP A 107 1.75 34.10 -31.67
C ASP A 107 3.10 33.66 -32.27
#